data_AF-A0A1Q9F1A7-F1
#
_entry.id   AF-A0A1Q9F1A7-F1
#
_cell.length_a   1.000
_cell.length_b   1.000
_cell.length_c   1.000
_cell.angle_alpha   90.00
_cell.angle_beta   90.00
_cell.angle_gamma   90.00
#
_symmetry.space_group_name_H-M   'P 1'
#
loop_
_entity.id
_entity.type
_entity.pdbx_description
1 polymer ?
#
loop_
_entity_poly.entity_id
_entity_poly.type
_entity_poly.pdbx_seq_one_letter_code
_entity_poly.pdbx_strand_id
1 'polypeptide(L)'
;MTFYPPWATNLSGIEQQSQNKCGLSQIRKLHLGHNRLSRIDSLENCTQLEELSVPHQHPGGDERPLQFCPDSLAAIAPSLNVLNAAGNHLQEVEQLSILRSLTSLDLSENKIAQVGHLRAVLAGDGLRRLNLSGNPFASAERRYRTAVVLCSNTVEEIDGKEILPQERDFVRRLDAQKRKLSAQRKRHLNRVTSDGRPRPPNMSDKAYALNAIYSWLLFRSEKESLCRD
;
A
#
# COMPACT_ATOMS: atom_id res chain seq x y z
N MET A 1 -0.60 35.20 -16.41
CA MET A 1 0.10 35.14 -15.12
C MET A 1 -0.88 35.51 -14.03
N THR A 2 -1.67 34.54 -13.58
CA THR A 2 -2.56 34.71 -12.42
C THR A 2 -1.70 34.63 -11.16
N PHE A 3 -1.41 35.79 -10.59
CA PHE A 3 -0.76 35.91 -9.28
C PHE A 3 -1.75 35.42 -8.22
N TYR A 4 -1.63 34.17 -7.80
CA TYR A 4 -2.27 33.71 -6.58
C TYR A 4 -1.45 34.17 -5.37
N PRO A 5 -2.06 34.76 -4.35
CA PRO A 5 -1.34 35.31 -3.22
C PRO A 5 -0.69 34.19 -2.37
N PRO A 6 0.48 34.44 -1.77
CA PRO A 6 1.31 33.44 -1.10
C PRO A 6 0.77 32.87 0.23
N TRP A 7 -0.47 33.17 0.63
CA TRP A 7 -1.02 32.82 1.95
C TRP A 7 -2.17 31.79 1.93
N ALA A 8 -2.78 31.47 0.78
CA ALA A 8 -3.85 30.49 0.73
C ALA A 8 -3.28 29.06 0.69
N THR A 9 -2.90 28.56 1.87
CA THR A 9 -2.42 27.17 2.07
C THR A 9 -3.56 26.15 2.19
N ASN A 10 -4.81 26.59 2.10
CA ASN A 10 -6.03 25.80 2.23
C ASN A 10 -7.14 26.34 1.32
N LEU A 11 -8.10 25.49 0.96
CA LEU A 11 -9.22 25.85 0.09
C LEU A 11 -10.15 26.85 0.78
N SER A 12 -10.32 26.74 2.09
CA SER A 12 -11.05 27.73 2.91
C SER A 12 -10.50 29.16 2.79
N GLY A 13 -9.18 29.32 2.61
CA GLY A 13 -8.55 30.62 2.34
C GLY A 13 -8.87 31.19 0.95
N ILE A 14 -9.07 30.32 -0.04
CA ILE A 14 -9.49 30.68 -1.40
C ILE A 14 -10.98 31.07 -1.41
N GLU A 15 -11.81 30.40 -0.60
CA GLU A 15 -13.24 30.69 -0.47
C GLU A 15 -13.54 32.05 0.16
N GLN A 16 -12.73 32.57 1.09
CA GLN A 16 -13.02 33.87 1.72
C GLN A 16 -13.02 35.05 0.74
N GLN A 17 -12.39 34.94 -0.43
CA GLN A 17 -12.45 35.96 -1.49
C GLN A 17 -13.57 35.74 -2.51
N SER A 18 -14.20 34.56 -2.51
CA SER A 18 -15.28 34.21 -3.43
C SER A 18 -16.54 33.94 -2.62
N GLN A 19 -17.43 34.94 -2.54
CA GLN A 19 -18.79 34.82 -1.97
C GLN A 19 -19.71 33.82 -2.72
N ASN A 20 -19.18 32.73 -3.26
CA ASN A 20 -19.89 31.70 -4.01
C ASN A 20 -19.96 30.38 -3.22
N LYS A 21 -20.49 30.44 -1.99
CA LYS A 21 -20.75 29.23 -1.19
C LYS A 21 -21.77 28.27 -1.86
N CYS A 22 -22.59 28.79 -2.79
CA CYS A 22 -23.61 28.02 -3.52
C CYS A 22 -23.14 27.47 -4.88
N GLY A 23 -22.02 27.96 -5.44
CA GLY A 23 -21.57 27.63 -6.80
C GLY A 23 -20.86 26.29 -6.94
N LEU A 24 -20.34 25.73 -5.84
CA LEU A 24 -19.56 24.49 -5.87
C LEU A 24 -20.42 23.22 -5.92
N SER A 25 -21.74 23.33 -5.70
CA SER A 25 -22.67 22.19 -5.65
C SER A 25 -22.84 21.43 -6.96
N GLN A 26 -22.46 22.03 -8.10
CA GLN A 26 -22.53 21.44 -9.44
C GLN A 26 -21.17 21.03 -10.00
N ILE A 27 -20.09 21.21 -9.23
CA ILE A 27 -18.76 20.90 -9.70
C ILE A 27 -18.59 19.39 -9.75
N ARG A 28 -18.38 18.88 -10.96
CA ARG A 28 -18.04 17.47 -11.22
C ARG A 28 -16.55 17.22 -11.31
N LYS A 29 -15.76 18.22 -11.72
CA LYS A 29 -14.32 18.09 -11.91
C LYS A 29 -13.60 19.27 -11.30
N LEU A 30 -12.64 18.98 -10.43
CA LEU A 30 -11.86 19.98 -9.72
C LEU A 30 -10.37 19.71 -9.90
N HIS A 31 -9.70 20.58 -10.65
CA HIS A 31 -8.26 20.51 -10.89
C HIS A 31 -7.56 21.64 -10.16
N LEU A 32 -6.73 21.28 -9.19
CA LEU A 32 -6.00 22.16 -8.31
C LEU A 32 -4.49 21.88 -8.34
N GLY A 33 -3.98 21.25 -9.41
CA GLY A 33 -2.57 20.89 -9.52
C GLY A 33 -1.62 22.08 -9.43
N HIS A 34 -0.40 21.85 -8.96
CA HIS A 34 0.69 22.85 -8.87
C HIS A 34 0.36 24.09 -8.03
N ASN A 35 -0.52 23.94 -7.03
CA ASN A 35 -0.78 24.97 -6.03
C ASN A 35 0.12 24.76 -4.80
N ARG A 36 -0.20 25.45 -3.70
CA ARG A 36 0.53 25.40 -2.43
C ARG A 36 -0.36 24.95 -1.28
N LEU A 37 -1.28 24.02 -1.57
CA LEU A 37 -2.24 23.54 -0.59
C LEU A 37 -1.55 22.58 0.38
N SER A 38 -1.54 22.92 1.66
CA SER A 38 -1.14 22.00 2.73
C SER A 38 -2.31 21.11 3.18
N ARG A 39 -3.55 21.55 2.93
CA ARG A 39 -4.76 20.82 3.32
C ARG A 39 -5.88 20.98 2.28
N ILE A 40 -6.55 19.88 1.97
CA ILE A 40 -7.81 19.84 1.23
C ILE A 40 -8.96 19.88 2.25
N ASP A 41 -9.66 20.99 2.30
CA ASP A 41 -10.84 21.26 3.13
C ASP A 41 -11.96 21.91 2.28
N SER A 42 -13.08 22.28 2.89
CA SER A 42 -14.16 23.04 2.24
C SER A 42 -14.89 22.33 1.07
N LEU A 43 -14.84 21.00 1.00
CA LEU A 43 -15.55 20.23 -0.05
C LEU A 43 -16.94 19.74 0.39
N GLU A 44 -17.48 20.23 1.51
CA GLU A 44 -18.72 19.72 2.11
C GLU A 44 -19.93 19.90 1.19
N ASN A 45 -19.90 20.94 0.35
CA ASN A 45 -20.98 21.24 -0.61
C ASN A 45 -20.76 20.61 -1.99
N CYS A 46 -19.60 19.97 -2.25
CA CYS A 46 -19.23 19.42 -3.55
C CYS A 46 -19.78 17.98 -3.74
N THR A 47 -21.06 17.77 -3.46
CA THR A 47 -21.66 16.42 -3.42
C THR A 47 -21.73 15.72 -4.78
N GLN A 48 -21.56 16.45 -5.89
CA GLN A 48 -21.52 15.90 -7.26
C GLN A 48 -20.10 15.74 -7.83
N LEU A 49 -19.06 15.89 -7.00
CA LEU A 49 -17.68 15.84 -7.47
C LEU A 49 -17.28 14.43 -7.90
N GLU A 50 -16.99 14.24 -9.19
CA GLU A 50 -16.59 12.97 -9.79
C GLU A 50 -15.07 12.84 -9.93
N GLU A 51 -14.37 13.95 -10.14
CA GLU A 51 -12.93 13.99 -10.40
C GLU A 51 -12.24 15.08 -9.57
N LEU A 52 -11.30 14.68 -8.72
CA LEU A 52 -10.46 15.57 -7.94
C LEU A 52 -9.00 15.34 -8.31
N SER A 53 -8.34 16.38 -8.80
CA SER A 53 -6.94 16.32 -9.20
C SER A 53 -6.15 17.41 -8.48
N VAL A 54 -5.33 17.00 -7.52
CA VAL A 54 -4.50 17.87 -6.67
C VAL A 54 -3.01 17.52 -6.76
N PRO A 55 -2.41 17.27 -7.95
CA PRO A 55 -1.00 16.87 -8.02
C PRO A 55 -0.05 18.01 -7.63
N HIS A 56 1.11 17.65 -7.07
CA HIS A 56 2.24 18.55 -6.81
C HIS A 56 1.88 19.84 -6.05
N GLN A 57 1.37 19.73 -4.83
CA GLN A 57 1.04 20.90 -3.99
C GLN A 57 2.23 21.57 -3.30
N HIS A 58 3.46 21.11 -3.53
CA HIS A 58 4.64 21.65 -2.84
C HIS A 58 5.76 22.04 -3.81
N PRO A 59 5.51 22.92 -4.80
CA PRO A 59 6.54 23.33 -5.77
C PRO A 59 7.71 24.12 -5.15
N GLY A 60 7.58 24.56 -3.89
CA GLY A 60 8.59 25.34 -3.16
C GLY A 60 9.52 24.54 -2.26
N GLY A 61 9.49 23.20 -2.30
CA GLY A 61 10.35 22.34 -1.47
C GLY A 61 9.84 22.16 -0.04
N ASP A 62 8.56 22.42 0.23
CA ASP A 62 7.94 22.02 1.50
C ASP A 62 7.74 20.50 1.50
N GLU A 63 8.31 19.83 2.50
CA GLU A 63 8.28 18.37 2.63
C GLU A 63 7.04 17.88 3.40
N ARG A 64 6.16 18.78 3.84
CA ARG A 64 4.95 18.41 4.57
C ARG A 64 4.02 17.57 3.68
N PRO A 65 3.41 16.51 4.24
CA PRO A 65 2.41 15.75 3.52
C PRO A 65 1.13 16.58 3.35
N LEU A 66 0.50 16.47 2.17
CA LEU A 66 -0.84 17.01 1.97
C LEU A 66 -1.81 16.33 2.93
N GLN A 67 -2.59 17.13 3.65
CA GLN A 67 -3.63 16.62 4.54
C GLN A 67 -4.99 16.67 3.86
N PHE A 68 -5.83 15.67 4.15
CA PHE A 68 -7.23 15.68 3.74
C PHE A 68 -8.11 15.86 4.98
N CYS A 69 -9.04 16.80 4.92
CA CYS A 69 -10.04 16.94 5.97
C CYS A 69 -11.03 15.75 5.92
N PRO A 70 -11.26 15.04 7.04
CA PRO A 70 -12.19 13.91 7.06
C PRO A 70 -13.61 14.27 6.63
N ASP A 71 -14.12 15.43 7.06
CA ASP A 71 -15.48 15.87 6.72
C ASP A 71 -15.63 16.16 5.23
N SER A 72 -14.63 16.81 4.64
CA SER A 72 -14.60 17.11 3.21
C SER A 72 -14.46 15.83 2.36
N LEU A 73 -13.66 14.85 2.81
CA LEU A 73 -13.58 13.52 2.17
C LEU A 73 -14.90 12.76 2.29
N ALA A 74 -15.54 12.78 3.45
CA ALA A 74 -16.81 12.11 3.68
C ALA A 74 -17.93 12.67 2.80
N ALA A 75 -17.94 13.98 2.55
CA ALA A 75 -18.92 14.64 1.70
C ALA A 75 -18.81 14.23 0.22
N ILE A 76 -17.57 14.06 -0.29
CA ILE A 76 -17.31 13.67 -1.70
C ILE A 76 -17.21 12.15 -1.90
N ALA A 77 -17.09 11.38 -0.83
CA ALA A 77 -17.00 9.92 -0.87
C ALA A 77 -18.04 9.20 -1.73
N PRO A 78 -19.33 9.59 -1.77
CA PRO A 78 -20.32 8.90 -2.59
C PRO A 78 -20.23 9.20 -4.09
N SER A 79 -19.65 10.34 -4.49
CA SER A 79 -19.62 10.80 -5.88
C SER A 79 -18.24 10.72 -6.54
N LEU A 80 -17.16 10.73 -5.75
CA LEU A 80 -15.81 10.79 -6.29
C LEU A 80 -15.38 9.46 -6.93
N ASN A 81 -15.15 9.50 -8.24
CA ASN A 81 -14.75 8.36 -9.06
C ASN A 81 -13.25 8.37 -9.37
N VAL A 82 -12.64 9.55 -9.48
CA VAL A 82 -11.24 9.73 -9.89
C VAL A 82 -10.54 10.67 -8.90
N LEU A 83 -9.46 10.19 -8.30
CA LEU A 83 -8.59 10.99 -7.44
C LEU A 83 -7.15 10.94 -7.95
N ASN A 84 -6.60 12.11 -8.28
CA ASN A 84 -5.18 12.28 -8.52
C ASN A 84 -4.55 13.09 -7.37
N ALA A 85 -3.73 12.43 -6.57
CA ALA A 85 -2.97 13.03 -5.47
C ALA A 85 -1.47 12.76 -5.62
N ALA A 86 -0.96 12.74 -6.85
CA ALA A 86 0.45 12.52 -7.15
C ALA A 86 1.35 13.64 -6.58
N GLY A 87 2.57 13.30 -6.17
CA GLY A 87 3.60 14.29 -5.80
C GLY A 87 3.27 15.12 -4.56
N ASN A 88 2.56 14.56 -3.58
CA ASN A 88 2.05 15.26 -2.40
C ASN A 88 2.66 14.82 -1.07
N HIS A 89 3.80 14.12 -1.12
CA HIS A 89 4.53 13.62 0.05
C HIS A 89 3.70 12.75 1.00
N LEU A 90 2.63 12.11 0.51
CA LEU A 90 1.76 11.27 1.33
C LEU A 90 2.53 10.06 1.85
N GLN A 91 2.44 9.79 3.15
CA GLN A 91 3.07 8.63 3.81
C GLN A 91 2.03 7.56 4.19
N GLU A 92 0.83 8.02 4.54
CA GLU A 92 -0.32 7.22 4.93
C GLU A 92 -1.53 7.67 4.14
N VAL A 93 -2.35 6.70 3.71
CA VAL A 93 -3.53 6.96 2.86
C VAL A 93 -4.77 6.24 3.36
N GLU A 94 -4.77 5.75 4.60
CA GLU A 94 -5.89 4.99 5.18
C GLU A 94 -7.20 5.78 5.16
N GLN A 95 -7.12 7.10 5.37
CA GLN A 95 -8.26 8.02 5.28
C GLN A 95 -8.97 8.03 3.91
N LEU A 96 -8.27 7.66 2.83
CA LEU A 96 -8.88 7.57 1.50
C LEU A 96 -9.80 6.34 1.35
N SER A 97 -9.78 5.40 2.30
CA SER A 97 -10.66 4.22 2.29
C SER A 97 -12.15 4.56 2.39
N ILE A 98 -12.51 5.77 2.83
CA ILE A 98 -13.89 6.25 2.86
C ILE A 98 -14.48 6.46 1.46
N LEU A 99 -13.64 6.65 0.44
CA LEU A 99 -14.03 6.94 -0.94
C LEU A 99 -14.53 5.67 -1.65
N ARG A 100 -15.74 5.22 -1.31
CA ARG A 100 -16.29 3.93 -1.76
C ARG A 100 -16.58 3.86 -3.26
N SER A 101 -16.86 4.99 -3.89
CA SER A 101 -17.13 5.09 -5.34
C SER A 101 -15.87 5.21 -6.19
N LEU A 102 -14.68 5.23 -5.57
CA LEU A 102 -13.44 5.49 -6.27
C LEU A 102 -13.09 4.36 -7.25
N THR A 103 -12.90 4.71 -8.52
CA THR A 103 -12.54 3.78 -9.60
C THR A 103 -11.10 3.94 -10.06
N SER A 104 -10.54 5.16 -9.96
CA SER A 104 -9.19 5.49 -10.40
C SER A 104 -8.48 6.30 -9.33
N LEU A 105 -7.30 5.84 -8.92
CA LEU A 105 -6.49 6.48 -7.89
C LEU A 105 -5.04 6.63 -8.36
N ASP A 106 -4.56 7.87 -8.40
CA ASP A 106 -3.15 8.16 -8.62
C ASP A 106 -2.50 8.65 -7.32
N LEU A 107 -1.56 7.85 -6.81
CA LEU A 107 -0.71 8.15 -5.66
C LEU A 107 0.77 8.10 -6.05
N SER A 108 1.09 8.32 -7.32
CA SER A 108 2.47 8.35 -7.79
C SER A 108 3.30 9.44 -7.12
N GLU A 109 4.61 9.25 -7.06
CA GLU A 109 5.58 10.23 -6.54
C GLU A 109 5.29 10.70 -5.09
N ASN A 110 4.68 9.82 -4.28
CA ASN A 110 4.47 10.05 -2.86
C ASN A 110 5.58 9.40 -2.02
N LYS A 111 5.45 9.43 -0.68
CA LYS A 111 6.44 8.94 0.28
C LYS A 111 5.93 7.74 1.08
N ILE A 112 5.07 6.92 0.46
CA ILE A 112 4.53 5.73 1.11
C ILE A 112 5.66 4.70 1.26
N ALA A 113 5.95 4.32 2.49
CA ALA A 113 7.10 3.46 2.80
C ALA A 113 6.78 1.96 2.70
N GLN A 114 5.50 1.57 2.83
CA GLN A 114 5.08 0.17 2.88
C GLN A 114 3.74 -0.04 2.17
N VAL A 115 3.59 -1.16 1.49
CA VAL A 115 2.30 -1.56 0.87
C VAL A 115 1.20 -1.79 1.91
N GLY A 116 1.57 -2.08 3.16
CA GLY A 116 0.64 -2.26 4.28
C GLY A 116 -0.34 -1.11 4.46
N HIS A 117 0.12 0.14 4.28
CA HIS A 117 -0.71 1.36 4.42
C HIS A 117 -1.77 1.49 3.33
N LEU A 118 -1.64 0.75 2.22
CA LEU A 118 -2.61 0.74 1.13
C LEU A 118 -3.75 -0.25 1.38
N ARG A 119 -3.62 -1.17 2.35
CA ARG A 119 -4.57 -2.29 2.53
C ARG A 119 -6.01 -1.81 2.75
N ALA A 120 -6.20 -0.74 3.51
CA ALA A 120 -7.53 -0.18 3.76
C ALA A 120 -8.18 0.37 2.48
N VAL A 121 -7.41 1.03 1.63
CA VAL A 121 -7.88 1.58 0.34
C VAL A 121 -8.13 0.45 -0.68
N LEU A 122 -7.24 -0.53 -0.72
CA LEU A 122 -7.33 -1.68 -1.63
C LEU A 122 -8.48 -2.65 -1.30
N ALA A 123 -9.00 -2.59 -0.07
CA ALA A 123 -10.16 -3.37 0.35
C ALA A 123 -11.48 -2.85 -0.26
N GLY A 124 -11.49 -1.67 -0.88
CA GLY A 124 -12.66 -1.13 -1.55
C GLY A 124 -13.07 -1.92 -2.80
N ASP A 125 -14.37 -2.02 -3.05
CA ASP A 125 -14.94 -2.79 -4.17
C ASP A 125 -14.98 -2.01 -5.51
N GLY A 126 -14.76 -0.69 -5.47
CA GLY A 126 -14.83 0.19 -6.63
C GLY A 126 -13.54 0.30 -7.45
N LEU A 127 -12.38 0.13 -6.82
CA LEU A 127 -11.11 0.55 -7.41
C LEU A 127 -10.69 -0.34 -8.59
N ARG A 128 -10.46 0.26 -9.75
CA ARG A 128 -10.06 -0.41 -11.00
C ARG A 128 -8.65 -0.03 -11.44
N ARG A 129 -8.31 1.25 -11.42
CA ARG A 129 -6.99 1.75 -11.83
C ARG A 129 -6.23 2.35 -10.66
N LEU A 130 -4.97 1.97 -10.54
CA LEU A 130 -4.12 2.41 -9.45
C LEU A 130 -2.71 2.74 -9.95
N ASN A 131 -2.22 3.94 -9.65
CA ASN A 131 -0.84 4.34 -9.91
C ASN A 131 -0.11 4.58 -8.58
N LEU A 132 0.99 3.86 -8.39
CA LEU A 132 1.82 3.80 -7.19
C LEU A 132 3.30 4.04 -7.51
N SER A 133 3.63 4.32 -8.77
CA SER A 133 4.99 4.57 -9.22
C SER A 133 5.68 5.70 -8.42
N GLY A 134 7.00 5.65 -8.30
CA GLY A 134 7.75 6.69 -7.58
C GLY A 134 7.60 6.70 -6.05
N ASN A 135 6.93 5.71 -5.45
CA ASN A 135 6.89 5.55 -3.99
C ASN A 135 8.11 4.74 -3.47
N PRO A 136 8.62 5.03 -2.25
CA PRO A 136 9.74 4.29 -1.65
C PRO A 136 9.55 2.76 -1.60
N PHE A 137 8.34 2.28 -1.28
CA PHE A 137 8.08 0.83 -1.26
C PHE A 137 8.28 0.17 -2.63
N ALA A 138 8.08 0.89 -3.74
CA ALA A 138 8.18 0.32 -5.07
C ALA A 138 9.62 -0.14 -5.38
N SER A 139 10.61 0.55 -4.83
CA SER A 139 12.03 0.17 -4.93
C SER A 139 12.43 -0.89 -3.90
N ALA A 140 11.86 -0.82 -2.68
CA ALA A 140 12.19 -1.74 -1.60
C ALA A 140 11.54 -3.13 -1.75
N GLU A 141 10.30 -3.18 -2.24
CA GLU A 141 9.49 -4.39 -2.31
C GLU A 141 9.37 -4.90 -3.76
N ARG A 142 10.28 -5.78 -4.20
CA ARG A 142 10.23 -6.39 -5.56
C ARG A 142 8.89 -7.07 -5.93
N ARG A 143 8.01 -7.31 -4.97
CA ARG A 143 6.73 -8.02 -5.15
C ARG A 143 5.51 -7.19 -4.77
N TYR A 144 5.62 -5.86 -4.64
CA TYR A 144 4.47 -5.03 -4.26
C TYR A 144 3.28 -5.24 -5.19
N ARG A 145 3.50 -5.37 -6.52
CA ARG A 145 2.43 -5.66 -7.48
C ARG A 145 1.66 -6.94 -7.11
N THR A 146 2.37 -8.01 -6.77
CA THR A 146 1.76 -9.26 -6.29
C THR A 146 0.98 -9.04 -5.00
N ALA A 147 1.50 -8.25 -4.06
CA ALA A 147 0.82 -7.93 -2.82
C ALA A 147 -0.48 -7.14 -3.05
N VAL A 148 -0.47 -6.16 -3.97
CA VAL A 148 -1.66 -5.40 -4.36
C VAL A 148 -2.71 -6.32 -4.99
N VAL A 149 -2.32 -7.20 -5.92
CA VAL A 149 -3.22 -8.20 -6.56
C VAL A 149 -3.85 -9.15 -5.54
N LEU A 150 -3.13 -9.47 -4.45
CA LEU A 150 -3.64 -10.31 -3.37
C LEU A 150 -4.53 -9.54 -2.38
N CYS A 151 -4.35 -8.23 -2.23
CA CYS A 151 -5.14 -7.40 -1.32
C CYS A 151 -6.43 -6.86 -1.95
N SER A 152 -6.45 -6.62 -3.26
CA SER A 152 -7.62 -6.14 -4.00
C SER A 152 -8.09 -7.17 -5.02
N ASN A 153 -9.41 -7.38 -5.10
CA ASN A 153 -10.04 -8.26 -6.08
C ASN A 153 -10.48 -7.56 -7.37
N THR A 154 -10.48 -6.23 -7.37
CA THR A 154 -11.16 -5.37 -8.34
C THR A 154 -10.21 -4.56 -9.20
N VAL A 155 -8.99 -4.30 -8.72
CA VAL A 155 -7.99 -3.55 -9.49
C VAL A 155 -7.61 -4.30 -10.78
N GLU A 156 -7.79 -3.66 -11.92
CA GLU A 156 -7.52 -4.17 -13.26
C GLU A 156 -6.21 -3.59 -13.82
N GLU A 157 -5.73 -2.46 -13.30
CA GLU A 157 -4.52 -1.79 -13.80
C GLU A 157 -3.66 -1.26 -12.66
N ILE A 158 -2.36 -1.55 -12.68
CA ILE A 158 -1.36 -1.01 -11.75
C ILE A 158 -0.22 -0.39 -12.53
N ASP A 159 0.10 0.88 -12.27
CA ASP A 159 1.23 1.62 -12.86
C ASP A 159 1.23 1.62 -14.40
N GLY A 160 0.05 1.78 -15.02
CA GLY A 160 -0.12 1.74 -16.47
C GLY A 160 -0.10 0.33 -17.08
N LYS A 161 -0.05 -0.72 -16.25
CA LYS A 161 0.00 -2.12 -16.68
C LYS A 161 -1.23 -2.89 -16.22
N GLU A 162 -1.99 -3.36 -17.20
CA GLU A 162 -3.15 -4.21 -16.99
C GLU A 162 -2.79 -5.50 -16.23
N ILE A 163 -3.73 -6.00 -15.44
CA ILE A 163 -3.66 -7.26 -14.72
C ILE A 163 -4.62 -8.20 -15.42
N LEU A 164 -4.06 -9.10 -16.22
CA LEU A 164 -4.85 -10.11 -16.89
C LEU A 164 -5.51 -11.04 -15.85
N PRO A 165 -6.75 -11.51 -16.07
CA PRO A 165 -7.40 -12.45 -15.16
C PRO A 165 -6.56 -13.70 -14.86
N GLN A 166 -5.83 -14.19 -15.88
CA GLN A 166 -4.91 -15.31 -15.75
C GLN A 166 -3.73 -15.02 -14.81
N GLU A 167 -3.16 -13.80 -14.85
CA GLU A 167 -2.09 -13.35 -13.95
C GLU A 167 -2.58 -13.37 -12.50
N ARG A 168 -3.78 -12.82 -12.27
CA ARG A 168 -4.43 -12.79 -10.96
C ARG A 168 -4.64 -14.19 -10.39
N ASP A 169 -5.21 -15.09 -11.17
CA ASP A 169 -5.44 -16.48 -10.74
C ASP A 169 -4.14 -17.22 -10.48
N PHE A 170 -3.13 -17.01 -11.30
CA PHE A 170 -1.80 -17.57 -11.10
C PHE A 170 -1.19 -17.09 -9.78
N VAL A 171 -1.20 -15.78 -9.53
CA VAL A 171 -0.71 -15.17 -8.29
C VAL A 171 -1.42 -15.74 -7.07
N ARG A 172 -2.75 -15.85 -7.10
CA ARG A 172 -3.54 -16.42 -5.99
C ARG A 172 -3.23 -17.89 -5.74
N ARG A 173 -3.10 -18.71 -6.79
CA ARG A 173 -2.72 -20.12 -6.66
C ARG A 173 -1.34 -20.28 -6.05
N LEU A 174 -0.37 -19.49 -6.52
CA LEU A 174 0.99 -19.49 -5.97
C LEU A 174 1.01 -19.09 -4.49
N ASP A 175 0.27 -18.06 -4.10
CA ASP A 175 0.18 -17.63 -2.71
C ASP A 175 -0.47 -18.71 -1.82
N ALA A 176 -1.56 -19.32 -2.28
CA ALA A 176 -2.22 -20.42 -1.58
C ALA A 176 -1.28 -21.63 -1.38
N GLN A 177 -0.49 -21.99 -2.40
CA GLN A 177 0.47 -23.09 -2.31
C GLN A 177 1.60 -22.76 -1.31
N LYS A 178 2.14 -21.54 -1.33
CA LYS A 178 3.14 -21.08 -0.36
C LYS A 178 2.60 -21.11 1.06
N ARG A 179 1.36 -20.65 1.29
CA ARG A 179 0.71 -20.71 2.61
C ARG A 179 0.56 -22.15 3.09
N LYS A 180 0.11 -23.08 2.25
CA LYS A 180 0.01 -24.51 2.58
C LYS A 180 1.36 -25.11 3.00
N LEU A 181 2.41 -24.89 2.20
CA LEU A 181 3.76 -25.37 2.50
C LEU A 181 4.30 -24.78 3.81
N SER A 182 4.08 -23.48 4.04
CA SER A 182 4.50 -22.81 5.29
C SER A 182 3.76 -23.38 6.51
N ALA A 183 2.47 -23.68 6.38
CA ALA A 183 1.66 -24.27 7.45
C ALA A 183 2.08 -25.72 7.76
N GLN A 184 2.38 -26.52 6.73
CA GLN A 184 2.93 -27.87 6.89
C GLN A 184 4.29 -27.83 7.61
N ARG A 185 5.18 -26.93 7.20
CA ARG A 185 6.48 -26.73 7.88
C ARG A 185 6.30 -26.34 9.34
N LYS A 186 5.40 -25.40 9.66
CA LYS A 186 5.11 -25.00 11.05
C LYS A 186 4.54 -26.15 11.88
N ARG A 187 3.62 -26.96 11.32
CA ARG A 187 3.06 -28.14 12.00
C ARG A 187 4.13 -29.19 12.28
N HIS A 188 5.00 -29.46 11.31
CA HIS A 188 6.12 -30.37 11.47
C HIS A 188 7.08 -29.87 12.56
N LEU A 189 7.43 -28.58 12.53
CA LEU A 189 8.30 -27.97 13.54
C LEU A 189 7.69 -28.05 14.94
N ASN A 190 6.40 -27.74 15.10
CA ASN A 190 5.71 -27.81 16.39
C ASN A 190 5.66 -29.24 16.95
N ARG A 191 5.47 -30.25 16.09
CA ARG A 191 5.53 -31.67 16.49
C ARG A 191 6.92 -32.08 16.99
N VAL A 192 7.98 -31.62 16.32
CA VAL A 192 9.36 -31.91 16.73
C VAL A 192 9.69 -31.26 18.08
N THR A 193 9.17 -30.05 18.35
CA THR A 193 9.39 -29.36 19.63
C THR A 193 8.53 -29.87 20.79
N SER A 194 7.36 -30.47 20.53
CA SER A 194 6.50 -31.05 21.57
C SER A 194 7.01 -32.39 22.09
N ASP A 195 7.79 -33.13 21.28
CA ASP A 195 8.41 -34.42 21.65
C ASP A 195 9.66 -34.27 22.55
N GLY A 196 9.89 -33.10 23.14
CA GLY A 196 11.07 -32.83 23.97
C GLY A 196 12.41 -32.83 23.21
N ARG A 197 12.40 -32.99 21.88
CA ARG A 197 13.61 -32.91 21.06
C ARG A 197 14.00 -31.44 20.89
N PRO A 198 15.27 -31.07 21.16
CA PRO A 198 15.72 -29.71 20.99
C PRO A 198 15.52 -29.25 19.55
N ARG A 199 15.20 -27.97 19.36
CA ARG A 199 15.08 -27.37 18.02
C ARG A 199 16.32 -27.73 17.21
N PRO A 200 16.18 -28.23 15.95
CA PRO A 200 17.33 -28.34 15.08
C PRO A 200 17.94 -26.93 14.93
N PRO A 201 19.25 -26.77 15.18
CA PRO A 201 19.89 -25.46 15.13
C PRO A 201 19.72 -24.85 13.74
N ASN A 202 19.59 -23.53 13.70
CA ASN A 202 19.43 -22.77 12.47
C ASN A 202 20.62 -23.03 11.53
N MET A 203 20.40 -23.76 10.43
CA MET A 203 21.46 -24.22 9.51
C MET A 203 22.07 -23.12 8.63
N SER A 204 21.86 -21.84 8.97
CA SER A 204 22.52 -20.72 8.29
C SER A 204 23.95 -20.48 8.80
N ASP A 205 24.32 -21.01 9.97
CA ASP A 205 25.68 -20.95 10.50
C ASP A 205 26.49 -22.18 10.09
N LYS A 206 27.43 -21.98 9.15
CA LYS A 206 28.34 -23.02 8.62
C LYS A 206 29.15 -23.75 9.70
N ALA A 207 29.39 -23.12 10.86
CA ALA A 207 30.16 -23.69 11.96
C ALA A 207 29.44 -24.86 12.69
N TYR A 208 28.11 -24.83 12.77
CA TYR A 208 27.34 -25.85 13.50
C TYR A 208 27.06 -27.11 12.67
N ALA A 209 27.02 -27.00 11.33
CA ALA A 209 26.79 -28.14 10.45
C ALA A 209 27.93 -29.17 10.51
N LEU A 210 29.19 -28.70 10.56
CA LEU A 210 30.37 -29.57 10.68
C LEU A 210 30.41 -30.29 12.03
N ASN A 211 30.09 -29.58 13.12
CA ASN A 211 30.15 -30.16 14.46
C ASN A 211 29.06 -31.23 14.68
N ALA A 212 27.87 -31.04 14.09
CA ALA A 212 26.79 -32.03 14.14
C ALA A 212 27.11 -33.30 13.33
N ILE A 213 27.78 -33.16 12.18
CA ILE A 213 28.25 -34.31 11.39
C ILE A 213 29.35 -35.07 12.13
N TYR A 214 30.29 -34.36 12.75
CA TYR A 214 31.37 -34.97 13.54
C TYR A 214 30.82 -35.76 14.73
N SER A 215 29.86 -35.20 15.46
CA SER A 215 29.25 -35.86 16.61
C SER A 215 28.41 -37.09 16.22
N TRP A 216 27.77 -37.08 15.04
CA TRP A 216 27.05 -38.25 14.52
C TRP A 216 27.98 -39.36 14.04
N LEU A 217 29.11 -39.00 13.41
CA LEU A 217 30.15 -39.95 13.01
C LEU A 217 30.83 -40.61 14.22
N LEU A 218 31.12 -39.85 15.29
CA LEU A 218 31.66 -40.38 16.54
C LEU A 218 30.69 -41.36 17.22
N PHE A 219 29.41 -40.99 17.31
CA PHE A 219 28.39 -41.88 17.90
C PHE A 219 28.19 -43.17 17.09
N ARG A 220 28.32 -43.10 15.76
CA ARG A 220 28.28 -44.28 14.90
C ARG A 220 29.51 -45.17 15.08
N SER A 221 30.68 -44.58 15.27
CA SER A 221 31.93 -45.31 15.55
C SER A 221 31.87 -46.05 16.90
N GLU A 222 31.31 -45.43 17.95
CA GLU A 222 31.16 -46.07 19.27
C GLU A 222 30.17 -47.25 19.25
N LYS A 223 29.13 -47.16 18.42
CA LYS A 223 28.15 -48.24 18.25
C LYS A 223 28.69 -49.42 17.44
N GLU A 224 29.57 -49.18 16.46
CA GLU A 224 30.23 -50.25 15.70
C GLU A 224 31.29 -50.99 16.53
N SER A 225 31.89 -50.34 17.54
CA SER A 225 32.79 -51.01 18.51
C SER A 225 32.07 -51.88 19.55
N LEU A 226 30.82 -51.55 19.93
CA LEU A 226 30.06 -52.34 20.93
C LEU A 226 29.39 -53.61 20.36
N CYS A 227 29.45 -53.85 19.05
CA CYS A 227 28.90 -55.05 18.40
C CYS A 227 29.97 -56.06 17.96
N ARG A 228 31.22 -55.92 18.41
CA ARG A 228 32.34 -56.83 18.05
C ARG A 228 32.91 -57.65 19.21
N ASP A 229 32.27 -57.63 20.38
CA ASP A 229 32.57 -58.54 21.50
C ASP A 229 31.41 -59.50 21.77
#